data_AF-A0A974T267-F1
#
_entry.id   AF-A0A974T267-F1
#
_cell.length_a   1.000
_cell.length_b   1.000
_cell.length_c   1.000
_cell.angle_alpha   90.00
_cell.angle_beta   90.00
_cell.angle_gamma   90.00
#
_symmetry.space_group_name_H-M   'P 1'
#
loop_
_entity.id
_entity.type
_entity.pdbx_description
1 polymer ?
#
loop_
_entity_poly.entity_id
_entity_poly.type
_entity_poly.pdbx_seq_one_letter_code
_entity_poly.pdbx_strand_id
1 'polypeptide(L)'
;MKQIYAFFLMLAITVIGASPAFAHRPYFTQVEKIRLPGGEMGEARLLNGDGILGPDPVRVVLVDGQGRLLARSHKSRSMALACREEGQCLIFDFSTGKILDPDPSSFQRGPIVPSLSDDEREGLWGLEDGSEDWGFTDRDPSFGEMVLGYRIIVSSKLPEIIVNAITGALCALLAAAAFIIARQIRTRYFETFMAAFAILLIFGMGLFLTLISGFFSLMGGLTLGPWLASLCLGGGLFGVGVLIRKRSQTQAAPE
;
A
#
# COMPACT_ATOMS: atom_id res chain seq x y z
N MET A 1 15.83 9.17 34.82
CA MET A 1 14.85 9.48 33.75
C MET A 1 15.27 8.99 32.37
N LYS A 2 16.43 9.37 31.80
CA LYS A 2 16.86 8.92 30.44
C LYS A 2 16.87 7.39 30.24
N GLN A 3 17.31 6.62 31.24
CA GLN A 3 17.34 5.15 31.17
C GLN A 3 15.94 4.50 31.17
N ILE A 4 14.95 5.15 31.79
CA ILE A 4 13.57 4.64 31.83
C ILE A 4 12.93 4.76 30.44
N TYR A 5 13.13 5.89 29.75
CA TYR A 5 12.64 6.05 28.37
C TYR A 5 13.31 5.09 27.39
N ALA A 6 14.62 4.85 27.52
CA ALA A 6 15.32 3.87 26.68
C ALA A 6 14.80 2.45 26.90
N PHE A 7 14.50 2.07 28.15
CA PHE A 7 13.95 0.76 28.48
C PHE A 7 12.53 0.58 27.91
N PHE A 8 11.63 1.56 28.10
CA PHE A 8 10.27 1.48 27.54
C PHE A 8 10.27 1.52 26.01
N LEU A 9 11.19 2.27 25.39
CA LEU A 9 11.35 2.28 23.93
C LEU A 9 11.83 0.92 23.42
N MET A 10 12.85 0.34 24.05
CA MET A 10 13.33 -1.01 23.72
C MET A 10 12.22 -2.05 23.93
N LEU A 11 11.50 -2.01 25.06
CA LEU A 11 10.39 -2.91 25.33
C LEU A 11 9.27 -2.75 24.30
N ALA A 12 8.93 -1.52 23.92
CA ALA A 12 7.94 -1.27 22.86
C ALA A 12 8.41 -1.81 21.51
N ILE A 13 9.68 -1.61 21.14
CA ILE A 13 10.27 -2.18 19.91
C ILE A 13 10.24 -3.70 19.96
N THR A 14 10.58 -4.32 21.09
CA THR A 14 10.58 -5.77 21.24
C THR A 14 9.16 -6.34 21.24
N VAL A 15 8.18 -5.65 21.84
CA VAL A 15 6.77 -6.08 21.83
C VAL A 15 6.14 -5.90 20.45
N ILE A 16 6.47 -4.82 19.73
CA ILE A 16 6.07 -4.63 18.33
C ILE A 16 6.73 -5.67 17.42
N GLY A 17 8.01 -5.99 17.67
CA GLY A 17 8.77 -7.00 16.94
C GLY A 17 8.40 -8.45 17.28
N ALA A 18 7.94 -8.72 18.50
CA ALA A 18 7.47 -10.02 18.97
C ALA A 18 5.98 -10.23 18.67
N SER A 19 5.53 -9.77 17.50
CA SER A 19 4.27 -10.26 16.95
C SER A 19 4.35 -11.78 16.88
N PRO A 20 3.32 -12.52 17.31
CA PRO A 20 3.34 -13.96 17.27
C PRO A 20 3.70 -14.39 15.84
N ALA A 21 4.75 -15.20 15.73
CA ALA A 21 5.03 -16.04 14.58
C ALA A 21 3.88 -17.06 14.46
N PHE A 22 2.66 -16.57 14.21
CA PHE A 22 1.61 -17.36 13.62
C PHE A 22 2.23 -17.92 12.36
N ALA A 23 2.21 -19.25 12.23
CA ALA A 23 2.71 -19.95 11.06
C ALA A 23 2.20 -19.24 9.80
N HIS A 24 3.08 -18.43 9.23
CA HIS A 24 2.85 -17.64 8.05
C HIS A 24 2.51 -18.64 6.96
N ARG A 25 1.26 -18.59 6.48
CA ARG A 25 0.73 -19.49 5.46
C ARG A 25 -0.07 -18.65 4.47
N PRO A 26 -0.10 -19.02 3.18
CA PRO A 26 -0.90 -18.33 2.20
C PRO A 26 -2.35 -18.20 2.68
N TYR A 27 -2.97 -17.06 2.39
CA TYR A 27 -4.30 -16.73 2.90
C TYR A 27 -5.09 -15.93 1.86
N PHE A 28 -6.42 -16.04 1.93
CA PHE A 28 -7.29 -15.24 1.07
C PHE A 28 -7.57 -13.89 1.73
N THR A 29 -7.25 -12.80 1.04
CA THR A 29 -7.55 -11.43 1.50
C THR A 29 -8.91 -10.93 1.04
N GLN A 30 -9.38 -11.43 -0.10
CA GLN A 30 -10.66 -11.05 -0.69
C GLN A 30 -11.28 -12.27 -1.36
N VAL A 31 -12.58 -12.47 -1.16
CA VAL A 31 -13.37 -13.53 -1.79
C VAL A 31 -14.64 -12.88 -2.31
N GLU A 32 -14.85 -12.93 -3.62
CA GLU A 32 -16.00 -12.34 -4.29
C GLU A 32 -16.75 -13.38 -5.10
N LYS A 33 -18.08 -13.26 -5.14
CA LYS A 33 -18.90 -14.07 -6.03
C LYS A 33 -18.79 -13.55 -7.46
N ILE A 34 -18.48 -14.44 -8.40
CA ILE A 34 -18.33 -14.10 -9.82
C ILE A 34 -19.23 -15.00 -10.67
N ARG A 35 -19.81 -14.44 -11.73
CA ARG A 35 -20.48 -15.22 -12.77
C ARG A 35 -19.44 -15.69 -13.76
N LEU A 36 -19.25 -17.00 -13.84
CA LEU A 36 -18.31 -17.63 -14.76
C LEU A 36 -18.82 -17.51 -16.22
N PRO A 37 -17.95 -17.67 -17.24
CA PRO A 37 -18.36 -17.58 -18.64
C PRO A 37 -19.52 -18.51 -19.05
N GLY A 38 -19.70 -19.63 -18.35
CA GLY A 38 -20.84 -20.55 -18.54
C GLY A 38 -22.16 -20.09 -17.90
N GLY A 39 -22.19 -18.94 -17.23
CA GLY A 39 -23.36 -18.41 -16.53
C GLY A 39 -23.53 -18.91 -15.09
N GLU A 40 -22.82 -19.97 -14.70
CA GLU A 40 -22.78 -20.48 -13.34
C GLU A 40 -22.10 -19.50 -12.37
N MET A 41 -22.51 -19.54 -11.11
CA MET A 41 -21.84 -18.78 -10.05
C MET A 41 -20.64 -19.55 -9.53
N GLY A 42 -19.50 -18.87 -9.44
CA GLY A 42 -18.29 -19.33 -8.78
C GLY A 42 -17.76 -18.24 -7.84
N GLU A 43 -16.48 -18.35 -7.48
CA GLU A 43 -15.80 -17.35 -6.67
C GLU A 43 -14.46 -16.96 -7.29
N ALA A 44 -14.14 -15.67 -7.19
CA ALA A 44 -12.80 -15.15 -7.40
C ALA A 44 -12.18 -14.87 -6.04
N ARG A 45 -10.99 -15.45 -5.78
CA ARG A 45 -10.31 -15.31 -4.50
C ARG A 45 -8.90 -14.74 -4.70
N LEU A 46 -8.54 -13.71 -3.94
CA LEU A 46 -7.18 -13.17 -3.91
C LEU A 46 -6.36 -13.95 -2.89
N LEU A 47 -5.46 -14.81 -3.39
CA LEU A 47 -4.51 -15.57 -2.59
C LEU A 47 -3.24 -14.74 -2.40
N ASN A 48 -2.95 -14.39 -1.15
CA ASN A 48 -1.71 -13.77 -0.74
C ASN A 48 -0.73 -14.82 -0.25
N GLY A 49 0.56 -14.52 -0.40
CA GLY A 49 1.67 -15.23 0.24
C GLY A 49 1.61 -15.23 1.77
N ASP A 50 2.73 -15.57 2.39
CA ASP A 50 2.79 -15.89 3.82
C ASP A 50 3.07 -14.69 4.73
N GLY A 51 3.60 -13.59 4.20
CA GLY A 51 3.85 -12.34 4.92
C GLY A 51 5.26 -12.19 5.47
N ILE A 52 6.21 -13.07 5.13
CA ILE A 52 7.51 -13.11 5.84
C ILE A 52 8.48 -12.00 5.37
N LEU A 53 8.56 -11.70 4.07
CA LEU A 53 9.51 -10.73 3.51
C LEU A 53 8.89 -9.87 2.40
N GLY A 54 8.43 -8.66 2.73
CA GLY A 54 7.91 -7.71 1.74
C GLY A 54 6.39 -7.72 1.60
N PRO A 55 5.84 -6.96 0.64
CA PRO A 55 4.46 -7.15 0.22
C PRO A 55 4.33 -8.55 -0.38
N ASP A 56 3.39 -9.32 0.13
CA ASP A 56 3.14 -10.67 -0.34
C ASP A 56 2.80 -10.68 -1.83
N PRO A 57 3.36 -11.62 -2.62
CA PRO A 57 2.82 -11.88 -3.93
C PRO A 57 1.34 -12.22 -3.79
N VAL A 58 0.55 -11.70 -4.72
CA VAL A 58 -0.89 -11.92 -4.82
C VAL A 58 -1.18 -12.61 -6.14
N ARG A 59 -2.09 -13.57 -6.08
CA ARG A 59 -2.66 -14.26 -7.24
C ARG A 59 -4.16 -14.29 -7.13
N VAL A 60 -4.85 -14.34 -8.26
CA VAL A 60 -6.27 -14.64 -8.30
C VAL A 60 -6.47 -16.10 -8.67
N VAL A 61 -7.33 -16.77 -7.90
CA VAL A 61 -7.84 -18.09 -8.26
C VAL A 61 -9.33 -18.00 -8.52
N LEU A 62 -9.80 -18.68 -9.56
CA LEU A 62 -11.22 -18.89 -9.79
C LEU A 62 -11.59 -20.30 -9.37
N VAL A 63 -12.70 -20.41 -8.66
CA VAL A 63 -13.28 -21.70 -8.28
C VAL A 63 -14.73 -21.80 -8.73
N ASP A 64 -15.18 -23.02 -9.03
CA ASP A 64 -16.58 -23.30 -9.34
C ASP A 64 -17.47 -23.30 -8.09
N GLY A 65 -18.78 -23.48 -8.26
CA GLY A 65 -19.75 -23.54 -7.15
C GLY A 65 -19.54 -24.72 -6.18
N GLN A 66 -18.64 -25.65 -6.51
CA GLN A 66 -18.25 -26.79 -5.65
C GLN A 66 -16.89 -26.53 -4.98
N GLY A 67 -16.29 -25.35 -5.19
CA GLY A 67 -14.98 -24.98 -4.67
C GLY A 67 -13.80 -25.59 -5.43
N ARG A 68 -14.01 -26.15 -6.63
CA ARG A 68 -12.91 -26.72 -7.44
C ARG A 68 -12.19 -25.61 -8.19
N LEU A 69 -10.86 -25.67 -8.21
CA LEU A 69 -10.03 -24.75 -8.97
C LEU A 69 -10.35 -24.83 -10.47
N LEU A 70 -10.55 -23.68 -11.10
CA LEU A 70 -10.77 -23.52 -12.54
C LEU A 70 -9.63 -22.77 -13.23
N ALA A 71 -9.15 -21.70 -12.60
CA ALA A 71 -8.13 -20.80 -13.14
C ALA A 71 -7.18 -20.33 -12.04
N ARG A 72 -5.94 -20.02 -12.42
CA ARG A 72 -4.88 -19.51 -11.55
C ARG A 72 -4.07 -18.46 -12.31
N SER A 73 -4.11 -17.19 -11.87
CA SER A 73 -3.35 -16.11 -12.52
C SER A 73 -1.86 -16.24 -12.25
N HIS A 74 -1.01 -15.47 -12.94
CA HIS A 74 0.38 -15.25 -12.53
C HIS A 74 0.48 -14.60 -11.14
N LYS A 75 1.69 -14.57 -10.57
CA LYS A 75 2.02 -13.80 -9.37
C LYS A 75 2.19 -12.32 -9.72
N SER A 76 1.49 -11.46 -8.99
CA SER A 76 1.69 -10.01 -9.03
C SER A 76 2.02 -9.48 -7.64
N ARG A 77 2.56 -8.26 -7.54
CA ARG A 77 2.78 -7.58 -6.25
C ARG A 77 1.51 -6.94 -5.70
N SER A 78 0.50 -6.74 -6.54
CA SER A 78 -0.72 -6.02 -6.17
C SER A 78 -1.84 -6.34 -7.14
N MET A 79 -2.91 -6.93 -6.61
CA MET A 79 -4.15 -7.17 -7.33
C MET A 79 -5.36 -6.72 -6.50
N ALA A 80 -6.47 -6.40 -7.15
CA ALA A 80 -7.75 -6.19 -6.48
C ALA A 80 -8.92 -6.71 -7.31
N LEU A 81 -9.99 -7.10 -6.62
CA LEU A 81 -11.27 -7.47 -7.24
C LEU A 81 -12.29 -6.34 -7.09
N ALA A 82 -12.98 -6.05 -8.18
CA ALA A 82 -14.07 -5.09 -8.22
C ALA A 82 -15.33 -5.77 -8.77
N CYS A 83 -16.24 -6.19 -7.90
CA CYS A 83 -17.44 -6.89 -8.29
C CYS A 83 -18.70 -6.03 -8.18
N ARG A 84 -19.61 -6.20 -9.13
CA ARG A 84 -20.99 -5.68 -9.07
C ARG A 84 -21.93 -6.77 -8.56
N GLU A 85 -23.12 -6.38 -8.11
CA GLU A 85 -24.12 -7.29 -7.53
C GLU A 85 -24.50 -8.47 -8.44
N GLU A 86 -24.37 -8.33 -9.75
CA GLU A 86 -24.68 -9.39 -10.73
C GLU A 86 -23.57 -10.43 -10.94
N GLY A 87 -22.48 -10.37 -10.16
CA GLY A 87 -21.32 -11.24 -10.31
C GLY A 87 -20.39 -10.86 -11.47
N GLN A 88 -20.55 -9.66 -12.02
CA GLN A 88 -19.58 -9.09 -12.97
C GLN A 88 -18.40 -8.52 -12.19
N CYS A 89 -17.24 -9.14 -12.32
CA CYS A 89 -16.04 -8.75 -11.61
C CYS A 89 -14.95 -8.30 -12.57
N LEU A 90 -14.23 -7.25 -12.18
CA LEU A 90 -12.97 -6.85 -12.80
C LEU A 90 -11.82 -7.25 -11.87
N ILE A 91 -10.79 -7.84 -12.45
CA ILE A 91 -9.60 -8.29 -11.74
C ILE A 91 -8.46 -7.37 -12.18
N PHE A 92 -8.08 -6.44 -11.33
CA PHE A 92 -7.01 -5.50 -11.63
C PHE A 92 -5.66 -6.05 -11.18
N ASP A 93 -4.68 -6.08 -12.09
CA ASP A 93 -3.28 -6.22 -11.74
C ASP A 93 -2.59 -4.85 -11.82
N PHE A 94 -2.31 -4.27 -10.66
CA PHE A 94 -1.70 -2.94 -10.57
C PHE A 94 -0.20 -2.94 -10.79
N SER A 95 0.45 -4.11 -10.80
CA SER A 95 1.87 -4.21 -11.12
C SER A 95 2.12 -4.06 -12.61
N THR A 96 1.22 -4.64 -13.42
CA THR A 96 1.29 -4.60 -14.89
C THR A 96 0.38 -3.52 -15.50
N GLY A 97 -0.56 -2.98 -14.71
CA GLY A 97 -1.56 -2.04 -15.19
C GLY A 97 -2.61 -2.69 -16.11
N LYS A 98 -2.85 -4.00 -15.95
CA LYS A 98 -3.74 -4.81 -16.79
C LYS A 98 -5.00 -5.24 -16.03
N ILE A 99 -6.01 -5.65 -16.80
CA ILE A 99 -7.15 -6.42 -16.29
C ILE A 99 -6.96 -7.87 -16.70
N LEU A 100 -7.23 -8.78 -15.77
CA LEU A 100 -7.23 -10.23 -16.02
C LEU A 100 -8.67 -10.67 -16.33
N ASP A 101 -8.94 -10.93 -17.60
CA ASP A 101 -10.24 -11.45 -18.02
C ASP A 101 -10.22 -12.98 -17.95
N PRO A 102 -11.25 -13.64 -17.38
CA PRO A 102 -11.35 -15.09 -17.39
C PRO A 102 -11.40 -15.66 -18.81
N ASP A 103 -10.49 -16.59 -19.12
CA ASP A 103 -10.45 -17.30 -20.41
C ASP A 103 -10.93 -18.75 -20.24
N PRO A 104 -12.19 -19.05 -20.61
CA PRO A 104 -12.75 -20.38 -20.43
C PRO A 104 -12.08 -21.45 -21.29
N SER A 105 -11.37 -21.07 -22.36
CA SER A 105 -10.71 -22.03 -23.25
C SER A 105 -9.48 -22.69 -22.61
N SER A 106 -8.88 -22.02 -21.61
CA SER A 106 -7.74 -22.51 -20.85
C SER A 106 -8.09 -22.97 -19.44
N PHE A 107 -9.38 -23.04 -19.07
CA PHE A 107 -9.81 -23.55 -17.77
C PHE A 107 -9.43 -25.01 -17.58
N GLN A 108 -8.99 -25.34 -16.37
CA GLN A 108 -8.64 -26.70 -15.98
C GLN A 108 -9.40 -27.08 -14.71
N ARG A 109 -9.92 -28.30 -14.66
CA ARG A 109 -10.61 -28.78 -13.46
C ARG A 109 -9.61 -29.31 -12.45
N GLY A 110 -9.26 -28.47 -11.48
CA GLY A 110 -8.28 -28.77 -10.44
C GLY A 110 -8.88 -29.34 -9.14
N PRO A 111 -8.07 -29.38 -8.07
CA PRO A 111 -8.49 -29.86 -6.75
C PRO A 111 -9.49 -28.91 -6.10
N ILE A 112 -10.11 -29.37 -5.00
CA ILE A 112 -10.94 -28.52 -4.15
C ILE A 112 -10.03 -27.54 -3.41
N VAL A 113 -10.35 -26.25 -3.48
CA VAL A 113 -9.62 -25.19 -2.81
C VAL A 113 -10.33 -24.87 -1.48
N PRO A 114 -9.64 -25.00 -0.33
CA PRO A 114 -10.21 -24.71 0.98
C PRO A 114 -10.88 -23.35 1.03
N SER A 115 -11.99 -23.28 1.75
CA SER A 115 -12.70 -22.03 2.03
C SER A 115 -12.00 -21.20 3.11
N LEU A 116 -12.48 -19.98 3.36
CA LEU A 116 -11.96 -19.13 4.44
C LEU A 116 -12.13 -19.76 5.84
N SER A 117 -13.16 -20.59 6.05
CA SER A 117 -13.45 -21.20 7.35
C SER A 117 -12.66 -22.49 7.62
N ASP A 118 -11.94 -23.02 6.63
CA ASP A 118 -11.27 -24.30 6.78
C ASP A 118 -9.93 -24.11 7.50
N ASP A 119 -9.75 -24.87 8.59
CA ASP A 119 -8.53 -24.86 9.39
C ASP A 119 -7.35 -25.52 8.64
N GLU A 120 -7.65 -26.44 7.72
CA GLU A 120 -6.71 -27.15 6.86
C GLU A 120 -6.37 -26.32 5.60
N ARG A 121 -5.37 -25.46 5.70
CA ARG A 121 -4.91 -24.59 4.60
C ARG A 121 -3.56 -25.00 3.99
N GLU A 122 -3.06 -26.20 4.30
CA GLU A 122 -1.78 -26.68 3.77
C GLU A 122 -1.75 -26.76 2.24
N GLY A 123 -2.90 -27.04 1.62
CA GLY A 123 -3.02 -27.10 0.15
C GLY A 123 -2.84 -25.75 -0.55
N LEU A 124 -2.84 -24.61 0.16
CA LEU A 124 -2.65 -23.30 -0.44
C LEU A 124 -1.21 -23.04 -0.87
N TRP A 125 -0.22 -23.72 -0.28
CA TRP A 125 1.18 -23.62 -0.71
C TRP A 125 1.37 -24.04 -2.16
N GLY A 126 0.72 -25.13 -2.60
CA GLY A 126 0.79 -25.55 -4.00
C GLY A 126 0.17 -24.55 -4.99
N LEU A 127 -0.81 -23.76 -4.53
CA LEU A 127 -1.41 -22.69 -5.32
C LEU A 127 -0.55 -21.42 -5.31
N GLU A 128 0.09 -21.12 -4.18
CA GLU A 128 1.00 -20.00 -4.04
C GLU A 128 2.29 -20.29 -4.83
N ASP A 129 3.07 -21.32 -4.49
CA ASP A 129 4.42 -21.57 -5.00
C ASP A 129 4.49 -21.93 -6.48
N GLY A 130 3.41 -22.51 -7.03
CA GLY A 130 3.42 -23.03 -8.40
C GLY A 130 3.63 -21.93 -9.45
N SER A 131 4.55 -22.15 -10.40
CA SER A 131 4.88 -21.17 -11.44
C SER A 131 3.85 -21.10 -12.58
N GLU A 132 3.02 -22.13 -12.76
CA GLU A 132 2.10 -22.21 -13.89
C GLU A 132 0.91 -21.26 -13.67
N ASP A 133 0.35 -20.77 -14.75
CA ASP A 133 -0.80 -19.89 -14.80
C ASP A 133 -1.70 -20.29 -15.98
N TRP A 134 -3.01 -20.19 -15.79
CA TRP A 134 -4.01 -20.53 -16.81
C TRP A 134 -5.37 -19.94 -16.47
N GLY A 135 -6.26 -19.89 -17.45
CA GLY A 135 -7.63 -19.42 -17.29
C GLY A 135 -7.78 -17.90 -17.24
N PHE A 136 -6.75 -17.16 -17.61
CA PHE A 136 -6.77 -15.70 -17.68
C PHE A 136 -6.10 -15.19 -18.96
N THR A 137 -6.59 -14.06 -19.44
CA THR A 137 -5.96 -13.28 -20.50
C THR A 137 -5.81 -11.83 -20.05
N ASP A 138 -4.65 -11.25 -20.35
CA ASP A 138 -4.36 -9.86 -20.02
C ASP A 138 -4.96 -8.92 -21.06
N ARG A 139 -5.62 -7.86 -20.62
CA ARG A 139 -5.99 -6.74 -21.49
C ARG A 139 -5.74 -5.38 -20.86
N ASP A 140 -5.67 -4.37 -21.71
CA ASP A 140 -5.64 -2.98 -21.26
C ASP A 140 -6.98 -2.55 -20.66
N PRO A 141 -6.97 -1.83 -19.53
CA PRO A 141 -8.18 -1.24 -18.97
C PRO A 141 -8.68 -0.10 -19.86
N SER A 142 -10.00 0.03 -19.98
CA SER A 142 -10.60 1.28 -20.47
C SER A 142 -10.37 2.41 -19.45
N PHE A 143 -10.52 3.67 -19.89
CA PHE A 143 -10.34 4.81 -19.00
C PHE A 143 -11.25 4.75 -17.76
N GLY A 144 -12.52 4.34 -17.92
CA GLY A 144 -13.45 4.20 -16.80
C GLY A 144 -13.04 3.12 -15.81
N GLU A 145 -12.52 2.00 -16.30
CA GLU A 145 -12.01 0.91 -15.46
C GLU A 145 -10.72 1.33 -14.74
N MET A 146 -9.85 2.09 -15.40
CA MET A 146 -8.65 2.65 -14.77
C MET A 146 -9.02 3.56 -13.58
N VAL A 147 -9.99 4.46 -13.75
CA VAL A 147 -10.48 5.32 -12.66
C VAL A 147 -11.07 4.49 -11.52
N LEU A 148 -11.84 3.45 -11.84
CA LEU A 148 -12.38 2.52 -10.84
C LEU A 148 -11.26 1.79 -10.08
N GLY A 149 -10.25 1.28 -10.79
CA GLY A 149 -9.08 0.64 -10.20
C GLY A 149 -8.34 1.56 -9.23
N TYR A 150 -8.10 2.82 -9.63
CA TYR A 150 -7.49 3.82 -8.74
C TYR A 150 -8.34 4.08 -7.50
N ARG A 151 -9.67 4.18 -7.63
CA ARG A 151 -10.55 4.37 -6.48
C ARG A 151 -10.41 3.22 -5.48
N ILE A 152 -10.32 1.98 -5.96
CA ILE A 152 -10.18 0.79 -5.11
C ILE A 152 -8.85 0.79 -4.36
N ILE A 153 -7.74 1.12 -5.05
CA ILE A 153 -6.44 1.28 -4.39
C ILE A 153 -6.54 2.35 -3.31
N VAL A 154 -7.06 3.54 -3.65
CA VAL A 154 -7.12 4.65 -2.71
C VAL A 154 -7.98 4.31 -1.49
N SER A 155 -9.12 3.63 -1.67
CA SER A 155 -9.96 3.24 -0.54
C SER A 155 -9.33 2.15 0.33
N SER A 156 -8.64 1.19 -0.28
CA SER A 156 -7.99 0.09 0.45
C SER A 156 -6.68 0.50 1.13
N LYS A 157 -6.03 1.57 0.64
CA LYS A 157 -4.74 2.10 1.12
C LYS A 157 -4.86 3.48 1.75
N LEU A 158 -6.07 3.89 2.13
CA LEU A 158 -6.32 5.21 2.69
C LEU A 158 -5.48 5.49 3.95
N PRO A 159 -5.36 4.57 4.92
CA PRO A 159 -4.52 4.80 6.10
C PRO A 159 -3.06 5.08 5.75
N GLU A 160 -2.47 4.30 4.84
CA GLU A 160 -1.09 4.47 4.37
C GLU A 160 -0.92 5.81 3.65
N ILE A 161 -1.88 6.18 2.78
CA ILE A 161 -1.89 7.48 2.10
C ILE A 161 -1.94 8.63 3.10
N ILE A 162 -2.75 8.53 4.16
CA ILE A 162 -2.84 9.55 5.22
C ILE A 162 -1.52 9.67 5.98
N VAL A 163 -0.92 8.55 6.40
CA VAL A 163 0.38 8.54 7.11
C VAL A 163 1.47 9.18 6.24
N ASN A 164 1.49 8.86 4.95
CA ASN A 164 2.44 9.47 4.02
C ASN A 164 2.17 10.97 3.82
N ALA A 165 0.91 11.39 3.71
CA ALA A 165 0.57 12.80 3.63
C ALA A 165 1.00 13.57 4.90
N ILE A 166 0.81 13.00 6.10
CA ILE A 166 1.32 13.59 7.35
C ILE A 166 2.84 13.68 7.31
N THR A 167 3.51 12.62 6.87
CA THR A 167 4.98 12.58 6.73
C THR A 167 5.49 13.66 5.78
N GLY A 168 4.84 13.85 4.63
CA GLY A 168 5.16 14.91 3.68
C GLY A 168 4.96 16.31 4.25
N ALA A 169 3.89 16.54 5.01
CA ALA A 169 3.64 17.80 5.70
C ALA A 169 4.72 18.10 6.76
N LEU A 170 5.13 17.10 7.54
CA LEU A 170 6.23 17.22 8.50
C LEU A 170 7.56 17.54 7.82
N CYS A 171 7.87 16.89 6.70
CA CYS A 171 9.08 17.19 5.92
C CYS A 171 9.06 18.63 5.38
N ALA A 172 7.90 19.12 4.93
CA ALA A 172 7.76 20.51 4.48
C ALA A 172 7.93 21.52 5.63
N LEU A 173 7.40 21.21 6.83
CA LEU A 173 7.61 22.03 8.03
C LEU A 173 9.09 22.08 8.42
N LEU A 174 9.76 20.93 8.40
CA LEU A 174 11.20 20.80 8.65
C LEU A 174 12.01 21.64 7.65
N ALA A 175 11.73 21.53 6.36
CA ALA A 175 12.39 22.33 5.31
C ALA A 175 12.16 23.83 5.51
N ALA A 176 10.94 24.26 5.86
CA ALA A 176 10.63 25.65 6.17
C ALA A 176 11.41 26.15 7.39
N ALA A 177 11.52 25.34 8.45
CA ALA A 177 12.31 25.67 9.63
C ALA A 177 13.81 25.82 9.29
N ALA A 178 14.37 24.90 8.52
CA ALA A 178 15.75 25.00 8.03
C ALA A 178 15.97 26.29 7.22
N PHE A 179 15.02 26.66 6.35
CA PHE A 179 15.09 27.90 5.57
C PHE A 179 15.03 29.15 6.45
N ILE A 180 14.15 29.18 7.46
CA ILE A 180 14.07 30.30 8.42
C ILE A 180 15.37 30.44 9.20
N ILE A 181 15.90 29.33 9.72
CA ILE A 181 17.19 29.30 10.43
C ILE A 181 18.28 29.83 9.51
N ALA A 182 18.38 29.31 8.28
CA ALA A 182 19.38 29.73 7.30
C ALA A 182 19.33 31.25 7.02
N ARG A 183 18.14 31.85 6.97
CA ARG A 183 17.98 33.30 6.76
C ARG A 183 18.33 34.15 7.97
N GLN A 184 18.19 33.62 9.18
CA GLN A 184 18.48 34.34 10.43
C GLN A 184 19.97 34.37 10.78
N ILE A 185 20.79 33.52 10.17
CA ILE A 185 22.24 33.49 10.41
C ILE A 185 22.86 34.82 9.94
N ARG A 186 23.12 35.71 10.90
CA ARG A 186 23.88 36.95 10.67
C ARG A 186 24.97 37.07 11.76
N THR A 187 26.19 36.71 11.36
CA THR A 187 27.47 37.28 11.84
C THR A 187 28.19 36.75 13.10
N ARG A 188 28.20 35.42 13.40
CA ARG A 188 29.29 34.79 14.21
C ARG A 188 29.59 33.35 13.76
N TYR A 189 30.87 32.96 13.71
CA TYR A 189 31.31 31.60 13.33
C TYR A 189 30.63 30.49 14.13
N PHE A 190 30.42 30.68 15.44
CA PHE A 190 29.73 29.70 16.29
C PHE A 190 28.25 29.54 15.92
N GLU A 191 27.56 30.63 15.58
CA GLU A 191 26.16 30.61 15.15
C GLU A 191 26.03 29.92 13.78
N THR A 192 26.97 30.15 12.87
CA THR A 192 27.02 29.47 11.57
C THR A 192 27.20 27.96 11.74
N PHE A 193 28.10 27.52 12.63
CA PHE A 193 28.31 26.10 12.91
C PHE A 193 27.06 25.44 13.51
N MET A 194 26.47 26.05 14.54
CA MET A 194 25.26 25.51 15.18
C MET A 194 24.08 25.45 14.21
N ALA A 195 23.95 26.44 13.34
CA ALA A 195 22.90 26.45 12.33
C ALA A 195 23.13 25.41 11.23
N ALA A 196 24.37 25.22 10.76
CA ALA A 196 24.71 24.16 9.81
C ALA A 196 24.41 22.77 10.41
N PHE A 197 24.75 22.56 11.68
CA PHE A 197 24.43 21.33 12.40
C PHE A 197 22.90 21.12 12.54
N ALA A 198 22.16 22.16 12.89
CA ALA A 198 20.70 22.10 12.98
C ALA A 198 20.06 21.77 11.62
N ILE A 199 20.52 22.41 10.54
CA ILE A 199 20.06 22.13 9.17
C ILE A 199 20.35 20.67 8.81
N LEU A 200 21.55 20.17 9.10
CA LEU A 200 21.92 18.77 8.85
C LEU A 200 21.01 17.80 9.62
N LEU A 201 20.73 18.06 10.90
CA LEU A 201 19.80 17.25 11.69
C LEU A 201 18.38 17.28 11.13
N ILE A 202 17.90 18.44 10.68
CA ILE A 202 16.58 18.60 10.07
C ILE A 202 16.48 17.78 8.78
N PHE A 203 17.47 17.86 7.89
CA PHE A 203 17.52 17.05 6.67
C PHE A 203 17.63 15.56 6.99
N GLY A 204 18.48 15.19 7.96
CA GLY A 204 18.61 13.80 8.41
C GLY A 204 17.29 13.24 8.92
N MET A 205 16.55 14.02 9.72
CA MET A 205 15.23 13.63 10.22
C MET A 205 14.21 13.52 9.08
N GLY A 206 14.18 14.48 8.15
CA GLY A 206 13.30 14.42 6.98
C GLY A 206 13.56 13.20 6.10
N LEU A 207 14.83 12.87 5.84
CA LEU A 207 15.23 11.67 5.11
C LEU A 207 14.80 10.41 5.86
N PHE A 208 15.08 10.33 7.16
CA PHE A 208 14.69 9.19 8.00
C PHE A 208 13.18 8.94 7.97
N LEU A 209 12.37 9.98 8.16
CA LEU A 209 10.91 9.89 8.08
C LEU A 209 10.44 9.41 6.70
N THR A 210 11.04 9.93 5.63
CA THR A 210 10.72 9.53 4.25
C THR A 210 11.07 8.06 4.01
N LEU A 211 12.24 7.60 4.47
CA LEU A 211 12.68 6.21 4.32
C LEU A 211 11.77 5.25 5.11
N ILE A 212 11.40 5.59 6.33
CA ILE A 212 10.48 4.79 7.14
C ILE A 212 9.09 4.73 6.51
N SER A 213 8.54 5.87 6.07
CA SER A 213 7.26 5.92 5.36
C SER A 213 7.30 5.09 4.07
N GLY A 214 8.38 5.18 3.30
CA GLY A 214 8.58 4.39 2.09
C GLY A 214 8.66 2.90 2.40
N PHE A 215 9.40 2.50 3.44
CA PHE A 215 9.49 1.11 3.87
C PHE A 215 8.12 0.54 4.21
N PHE A 216 7.34 1.19 5.08
CA PHE A 216 6.00 0.71 5.44
C PHE A 216 5.01 0.74 4.28
N SER A 217 5.11 1.74 3.39
CA SER A 217 4.26 1.82 2.20
C SER A 217 4.53 0.69 1.22
N LEU A 218 5.81 0.39 0.97
CA LEU A 218 6.22 -0.71 0.10
C LEU A 218 5.83 -2.06 0.70
N MET A 219 6.01 -2.26 2.01
CA MET A 219 5.52 -3.44 2.73
C MET A 219 3.99 -3.56 2.63
N GLY A 220 3.27 -2.44 2.67
CA GLY A 220 1.83 -2.37 2.45
C GLY A 220 1.39 -2.54 1.00
N GLY A 221 2.31 -2.79 0.06
CA GLY A 221 2.00 -2.99 -1.36
C GLY A 221 1.69 -1.70 -2.13
N LEU A 222 1.93 -0.53 -1.54
CA LEU A 222 1.80 0.75 -2.24
C LEU A 222 3.01 0.92 -3.17
N THR A 223 2.75 1.11 -4.46
CA THR A 223 3.83 1.31 -5.45
C THR A 223 4.50 2.68 -5.29
N LEU A 224 5.68 2.85 -5.89
CA LEU A 224 6.49 4.08 -5.78
C LEU A 224 5.71 5.34 -6.17
N GLY A 225 4.92 5.28 -7.25
CA GLY A 225 4.16 6.43 -7.76
C GLY A 225 3.14 6.97 -6.76
N PRO A 226 2.16 6.16 -6.31
CA PRO A 226 1.20 6.53 -5.27
C PRO A 226 1.86 6.96 -3.95
N TRP A 227 2.95 6.31 -3.54
CA TRP A 227 3.72 6.74 -2.37
C TRP A 227 4.26 8.17 -2.51
N LEU A 228 4.98 8.47 -3.59
CA LEU A 228 5.48 9.82 -3.86
C LEU A 228 4.35 10.85 -3.97
N ALA A 229 3.26 10.49 -4.65
CA ALA A 229 2.10 11.38 -4.78
C ALA A 229 1.49 11.72 -3.41
N SER A 230 1.38 10.75 -2.50
CA SER A 230 0.86 10.98 -1.14
C SER A 230 1.79 11.85 -0.29
N LEU A 231 3.11 11.70 -0.39
CA LEU A 231 4.09 12.60 0.24
C LEU A 231 3.96 14.04 -0.29
N CYS A 232 3.90 14.18 -1.62
CA CYS A 232 3.74 15.48 -2.27
C CYS A 232 2.42 16.18 -1.90
N LEU A 233 1.33 15.41 -1.78
CA LEU A 233 0.03 15.94 -1.33
C LEU A 233 0.15 16.58 0.05
N GLY A 234 0.80 15.90 0.99
CA GLY A 234 1.08 16.41 2.33
C GLY A 234 1.85 17.72 2.34
N GLY A 235 2.98 17.76 1.64
CA GLY A 235 3.81 18.96 1.52
C GLY A 235 3.07 20.12 0.82
N GLY A 236 2.29 19.81 -0.21
CA GLY A 236 1.47 20.78 -0.94
C GLY A 236 0.39 21.42 -0.05
N LEU A 237 -0.36 20.60 0.71
CA LEU A 237 -1.38 21.09 1.65
C LEU A 237 -0.78 22.00 2.72
N PHE A 238 0.40 21.64 3.25
CA PHE A 238 1.14 22.51 4.17
C PHE A 238 1.49 23.86 3.53
N GLY A 239 2.04 23.85 2.31
CA GLY A 239 2.39 25.06 1.56
C GLY A 239 1.19 25.98 1.34
N VAL A 240 0.05 25.43 0.92
CA VAL A 240 -1.22 26.17 0.77
C VAL A 240 -1.66 26.78 2.09
N GLY A 241 -1.60 26.02 3.19
CA GLY A 241 -1.94 26.52 4.53
C GLY A 241 -1.08 27.72 4.97
N VAL A 242 0.23 27.67 4.69
CA VAL A 242 1.15 28.79 4.96
C VAL A 242 0.78 30.04 4.14
N LEU A 243 0.45 29.86 2.85
CA LEU A 243 0.05 30.97 1.98
C LEU A 243 -1.26 31.64 2.45
N ILE A 244 -2.26 30.83 2.82
CA ILE A 244 -3.55 31.32 3.35
C ILE A 244 -3.31 32.14 4.64
N ARG A 245 -2.52 31.61 5.57
CA ARG A 245 -2.20 32.30 6.83
C ARG A 245 -1.51 33.65 6.57
N LYS A 246 -0.53 33.68 5.66
CA LYS A 246 0.19 34.92 5.31
C LYS A 246 -0.75 35.97 4.70
N ARG A 247 -1.67 35.55 3.83
CA ARG A 247 -2.67 36.45 3.20
C ARG A 247 -3.62 37.03 4.25
N SER A 248 -4.12 36.21 5.17
CA SER A 248 -5.00 36.65 6.26
C SER A 248 -4.32 37.69 7.17
N GLN A 249 -3.04 37.51 7.50
CA GLN A 249 -2.28 38.49 8.29
C GLN A 249 -2.10 39.84 7.58
N THR A 250 -1.97 39.84 6.25
CA THR A 250 -1.80 41.08 5.47
C THR A 250 -3.10 41.90 5.41
N GLN A 251 -4.26 41.23 5.47
CA GLN A 251 -5.57 41.89 5.44
C GLN A 251 -6.03 42.43 6.81
N ALA A 252 -5.46 41.93 7.91
CA ALA A 252 -5.85 42.29 9.26
C ALA A 252 -5.04 43.44 9.87
N ALA A 253 -4.12 44.05 9.12
CA ALA A 253 -3.39 45.24 9.56
C ALA A 253 -4.27 46.49 9.32
N PRO A 254 -4.85 47.12 10.37
CA PRO A 254 -5.54 48.40 10.21
C PRO A 254 -4.55 49.48 9.77
N GLU A 255 -5.00 50.37 8.87
CA GLU A 255 -4.30 51.60 8.48
C GLU A 255 -4.13 52.57 9.66
#